data_AF-A0A5R8N4I3-F1
#
_entry.id   AF-A0A5R8N4I3-F1
#
_cell.length_a   1.000
_cell.length_b   1.000
_cell.length_c   1.000
_cell.angle_alpha   90.00
_cell.angle_beta   90.00
_cell.angle_gamma   90.00
#
_symmetry.space_group_name_H-M   'P 1'
#
loop_
_entity.id
_entity.type
_entity.pdbx_description
1 polymer ?
#
loop_
_entity_poly.entity_id
_entity_poly.type
_entity_poly.pdbx_seq_one_letter_code
_entity_poly.pdbx_strand_id
1 'polypeptide(L)' 'MYACVCRAVTENEVHDCIAAGATTPKQIRDTTGAGGDCARCVRKICAILKRSDELTTA' A
#
# COMPACT_ATOMS: atom_id res chain seq x y z
N MET A 1 -1.59 1.01 -11.72
CA MET A 1 -1.59 2.50 -11.82
C MET A 1 -0.85 3.12 -10.63
N TYR A 2 -0.78 4.46 -10.49
CA TYR A 2 -0.26 5.05 -9.25
C TYR A 2 -1.20 4.79 -8.05
N ALA A 3 -0.64 4.29 -6.96
CA ALA A 3 -1.28 4.27 -5.65
C ALA A 3 -1.14 5.64 -4.96
N CYS A 4 0.02 6.29 -5.06
CA CYS A 4 0.32 7.62 -4.52
C CYS A 4 0.97 8.52 -5.58
N VAL A 5 0.28 9.60 -5.98
CA VAL A 5 0.84 10.55 -6.96
C VAL A 5 1.92 11.45 -6.35
N CYS A 6 1.81 11.85 -5.08
CA CYS A 6 2.81 12.72 -4.44
C CYS A 6 4.22 12.14 -4.41
N ARG A 7 4.31 10.81 -4.28
CA ARG A 7 5.58 10.07 -4.18
C ARG A 7 5.84 9.16 -5.38
N ALA A 8 5.01 9.26 -6.42
CA ALA A 8 5.05 8.39 -7.59
C ALA A 8 5.11 6.88 -7.26
N VAL A 9 4.38 6.44 -6.22
CA VAL A 9 4.31 5.02 -5.84
C VAL A 9 3.19 4.34 -6.60
N THR A 10 3.51 3.25 -7.29
CA THR A 10 2.60 2.43 -8.07
C THR A 10 1.86 1.41 -7.21
N GLU A 11 0.74 0.89 -7.71
CA GLU A 11 0.05 -0.24 -7.09
C GLU A 11 0.93 -1.48 -7.05
N ASN A 12 1.76 -1.70 -8.08
CA ASN A 12 2.69 -2.83 -8.11
C ASN A 12 3.68 -2.75 -6.95
N GLU A 13 4.28 -1.58 -6.69
CA GLU A 13 5.17 -1.40 -5.53
C GLU A 13 4.45 -1.62 -4.20
N VAL A 14 3.16 -1.25 -4.09
CA VAL A 14 2.36 -1.58 -2.90
C VAL A 14 2.15 -3.09 -2.78
N HIS A 15 1.86 -3.79 -3.88
CA HIS A 15 1.73 -5.24 -3.90
C HIS A 15 3.06 -5.95 -3.58
N ASP A 16 4.18 -5.44 -4.06
CA ASP A 16 5.52 -5.98 -3.77
C ASP A 16 5.83 -5.85 -2.27
N CYS A 17 5.47 -4.73 -1.64
CA CYS A 17 5.60 -4.59 -0.19
C CYS A 17 4.72 -5.58 0.58
N ILE A 18 3.51 -5.86 0.10
CA ILE A 18 2.60 -6.85 0.70
C ILE A 18 3.19 -8.26 0.55
N ALA A 19 3.70 -8.61 -0.64
CA ALA A 19 4.38 -9.87 -0.89
C ALA A 19 5.65 -10.03 -0.02
N ALA A 20 6.32 -8.91 0.31
CA ALA A 20 7.43 -8.86 1.25
C ALA A 20 7.01 -8.90 2.74
N GLY A 21 5.70 -8.99 3.04
CA GLY A 21 5.17 -9.18 4.40
C GLY A 21 4.57 -7.94 5.05
N ALA A 22 4.34 -6.85 4.32
CA ALA A 22 3.63 -5.70 4.86
C ALA A 22 2.15 -6.02 5.07
N THR A 23 1.67 -5.88 6.32
CA THR A 23 0.28 -6.12 6.73
C THR A 23 -0.43 -4.83 7.15
N THR A 24 0.28 -3.69 7.18
CA THR A 24 -0.27 -2.40 7.62
C THR A 24 0.09 -1.26 6.68
N PRO A 25 -0.77 -0.22 6.55
CA PRO A 25 -0.43 0.97 5.76
C PRO A 25 0.81 1.70 6.26
N LYS A 26 1.13 1.56 7.56
CA LYS A 26 2.35 2.11 8.15
C LYS A 26 3.59 1.44 7.56
N GLN A 27 3.63 0.12 7.46
CA GLN A 27 4.77 -0.58 6.84
C GLN A 27 4.93 -0.18 5.37
N ILE A 28 3.83 -0.08 4.61
CA ILE A 28 3.87 0.42 3.22
C ILE A 28 4.47 1.82 3.16
N ARG A 29 4.07 2.74 4.05
CA ARG A 29 4.62 4.08 4.12
C ARG A 29 6.10 4.07 4.48
N ASP A 30 6.50 3.26 5.45
CA ASP A 30 7.88 3.22 5.94
C ASP A 30 8.83 2.71 4.83
N THR A 31 8.35 1.85 3.91
CA THR A 31 9.11 1.36 2.75
C THR A 31 9.06 2.30 1.54
N THR A 32 7.90 2.86 1.21
CA THR A 32 7.67 3.56 -0.08
C THR A 32 7.51 5.09 0.06
N GLY A 33 7.30 5.59 1.27
CA GLY A 33 6.88 6.97 1.54
C GLY A 33 5.41 7.27 1.25
N ALA A 34 4.65 6.33 0.68
CA ALA A 34 3.24 6.56 0.34
C ALA A 34 2.40 6.93 1.57
N GLY A 35 1.63 8.01 1.47
CA GLY A 35 0.80 8.52 2.56
C GLY A 35 1.51 9.46 3.53
N GLY A 36 2.78 9.82 3.27
CA GLY A 36 3.54 10.78 4.07
C GLY A 36 3.23 12.26 3.79
N ASP A 37 2.67 12.60 2.62
CA ASP A 37 2.37 13.99 2.24
C ASP A 37 0.86 14.32 2.39
N CYS A 38 0.09 14.35 1.29
CA CYS A 38 -1.34 14.70 1.32
C CYS A 38 -2.26 13.59 1.87
N ALA A 39 -1.71 12.41 2.16
CA ALA A 39 -2.41 11.22 2.69
C ALA A 39 -3.64 10.69 1.91
N ARG A 40 -3.98 11.24 0.74
CA ARG A 40 -5.17 10.81 -0.06
C ARG A 40 -5.12 9.34 -0.50
N CYS A 41 -3.91 8.80 -0.68
CA CYS A 41 -3.69 7.41 -1.07
C CYS A 41 -3.92 6.39 0.06
N VAL A 42 -3.95 6.82 1.33
CA VAL A 42 -3.98 5.88 2.48
C VAL A 42 -5.22 4.99 2.46
N ARG A 43 -6.40 5.54 2.16
CA ARG A 43 -7.63 4.71 2.07
C ARG A 43 -7.54 3.64 0.99
N LYS A 44 -6.92 3.97 -0.15
CA LYS A 44 -6.71 3.03 -1.26
C LYS A 44 -5.74 1.91 -0.84
N ILE A 45 -4.64 2.27 -0.18
CA ILE A 45 -3.67 1.31 0.37
C ILE A 45 -4.34 0.37 1.38
N CYS A 46 -5.16 0.90 2.30
CA CYS A 46 -5.93 0.07 3.24
C CYS A 46 -6.85 -0.94 2.51
N ALA A 47 -7.51 -0.52 1.42
CA ALA A 47 -8.38 -1.40 0.65
C ALA A 47 -7.58 -2.52 -0.07
N ILE A 48 -6.39 -2.20 -0.59
CA ILE A 48 -5.49 -3.20 -1.20
C ILE A 48 -5.04 -4.23 -0.16
N LEU A 49 -4.62 -3.77 1.02
CA LEU A 49 -4.23 -4.65 2.13
C LEU A 49 -5.36 -5.58 2.55
N LYS A 50 -6.56 -5.03 2.77
CA LYS A 50 -7.74 -5.83 3.16
C LYS A 50 -8.05 -6.92 2.13
N ARG A 51 -8.02 -6.59 0.83
CA ARG A 51 -8.23 -7.58 -0.24
C ARG A 51 -7.14 -8.65 -0.26
N SER A 52 -5.90 -8.29 0.07
CA SER A 52 -4.77 -9.22 0.08
C SER A 52 -4.85 -10.19 1.27
N ASP A 53 -5.34 -9.71 2.42
CA ASP A 53 -5.62 -10.52 3.60
C ASP A 53 -6.75 -11.55 3.34
N GLU A 54 -7.84 -11.11 2.69
CA GLU A 54 -8.95 -11.98 2.24
C GLU A 54 -8.48 -13.10 1.28
N LEU A 55 -7.47 -12.85 0.44
CA LEU A 55 -6.90 -13.85 -0.48
C LEU A 55 -5.96 -14.86 0.20
N THR A 56 -5.35 -14.48 1.32
CA THR A 56 -4.39 -15.34 2.05
C THR A 56 -5.10 -16.28 3.02
N THR A 57 -6.34 -15.95 3.39
CA THR A 57 -7.16 -16.69 4.35
C THR A 57 -8.14 -17.67 3.70
N ALA A 58 -8.23 -17.68 2.36
CA ALA A 58 -9.03 -18.61 1.56
C ALA A 58 -8.19 -19.80 1.06
#